data_AF-A0A929PE70-F1
#
_entry.id   AF-A0A929PE70-F1
#
_cell.length_a   1.000
_cell.length_b   1.000
_cell.length_c   1.000
_cell.angle_alpha   90.00
_cell.angle_beta   90.00
_cell.angle_gamma   90.00
#
_symmetry.space_group_name_H-M   'P 1'
#
loop_
_entity.id
_entity.type
_entity.pdbx_description
1 polymer ?
#
loop_
_entity_poly.entity_id
_entity_poly.type
_entity_poly.pdbx_seq_one_letter_code
_entity_poly.pdbx_strand_id
1 'polypeptide(L)'
;MEKVIQELFKAIPQFLISFFTLIGSPRQFPINKLPKNENEKLSRLTEALTFVMIAYVIIVLLSALKKGHLKLEMIEIGTNAVVILIRITFSGFAFYLGWLTFGTKQAFIKYFIIYSYQFGLVFLLYSIGGVISDGFIKTFDLELFKKLIEIKETKKWDSHILENNVFIVGLTIDLLTIIMCSIWTLCSWGAYRIINNVSRLKSLVILFVTGIYSWLAVGLGMLVISGLSYTSK
;
A
#
# COMPACT_ATOMS: atom_id res chain seq x y z
N MET A 1 -25.51 7.63 -2.55
CA MET A 1 -24.47 6.88 -3.28
C MET A 1 -23.96 7.66 -4.48
N GLU A 2 -24.85 8.14 -5.34
CA GLU A 2 -24.51 8.95 -6.53
C GLU A 2 -23.62 10.17 -6.23
N LYS A 3 -23.93 10.96 -5.19
CA LYS A 3 -23.08 12.11 -4.78
C LYS A 3 -21.64 11.70 -4.42
N VAL A 4 -21.44 10.58 -3.71
CA VAL A 4 -20.12 10.09 -3.33
C VAL A 4 -19.33 9.64 -4.56
N ILE A 5 -20.01 8.96 -5.49
CA ILE A 5 -19.44 8.54 -6.76
C ILE A 5 -19.02 9.77 -7.60
N GLN A 6 -19.87 10.79 -7.68
CA GLN A 6 -19.57 12.03 -8.40
C GLN A 6 -18.36 12.76 -7.80
N GLU A 7 -18.30 12.89 -6.47
CA GLU A 7 -17.14 13.50 -5.79
C GLU A 7 -15.86 12.68 -6.01
N LEU A 8 -15.96 11.35 -6.03
CA LEU A 8 -14.84 10.48 -6.35
C LEU A 8 -14.36 10.68 -7.80
N PHE A 9 -15.29 10.74 -8.76
CA PHE A 9 -14.94 11.03 -10.17
C PHE A 9 -14.28 12.40 -10.35
N LYS A 10 -14.70 13.42 -9.59
CA LYS A 10 -14.02 14.73 -9.57
C LYS A 10 -12.60 14.65 -9.01
N ALA A 11 -12.34 13.75 -8.07
CA ALA A 11 -11.02 13.58 -7.45
C ALA A 11 -10.04 12.75 -8.30
N ILE A 12 -10.53 11.91 -9.23
CA ILE A 12 -9.68 11.03 -10.06
C ILE A 12 -8.62 11.79 -10.87
N PRO A 13 -8.91 12.87 -11.61
CA PRO A 13 -7.89 13.57 -12.38
C PRO A 13 -6.74 14.08 -11.51
N GLN A 14 -7.06 14.69 -10.37
CA GLN A 14 -6.06 15.18 -9.42
C GLN A 14 -5.26 14.03 -8.79
N PHE A 15 -5.92 12.91 -8.51
CA PHE A 15 -5.25 11.69 -8.05
C PHE A 15 -4.26 11.17 -9.09
N LEU A 16 -4.64 11.06 -10.37
CA LEU A 16 -3.76 10.57 -11.43
C LEU A 16 -2.54 11.48 -11.62
N ILE A 17 -2.73 12.81 -11.63
CA ILE A 17 -1.62 13.77 -11.67
C ILE A 17 -0.68 13.55 -10.47
N SER A 18 -1.25 13.41 -9.27
CA SER A 18 -0.49 13.17 -8.05
C SER A 18 0.26 11.83 -8.08
N PHE A 19 -0.39 10.78 -8.60
CA PHE A 19 0.16 9.43 -8.74
C PHE A 19 1.37 9.41 -9.68
N PHE A 20 1.23 9.95 -10.90
CA PHE A 20 2.35 10.00 -11.85
C PHE A 20 3.47 10.94 -11.40
N THR A 21 3.14 12.06 -10.76
CA THR A 21 4.15 12.95 -10.17
C THR A 21 4.91 12.26 -9.05
N LEU A 22 4.21 11.50 -8.20
CA LEU A 22 4.84 10.73 -7.13
C LEU A 22 5.75 9.62 -7.68
N ILE A 23 5.36 8.93 -8.76
CA ILE A 23 6.21 7.96 -9.45
C ILE A 23 7.50 8.63 -9.95
N GLY A 24 7.38 9.76 -10.66
CA GLY A 24 8.52 10.45 -11.25
C GLY A 24 9.39 11.20 -10.24
N SER A 25 8.85 11.58 -9.09
CA SER A 25 9.53 12.36 -8.05
C SER A 25 9.31 11.77 -6.64
N PRO A 26 9.79 10.53 -6.38
CA PRO A 26 9.46 9.77 -5.17
C PRO A 26 9.93 10.42 -3.86
N ARG A 27 10.93 11.30 -3.95
CA ARG A 27 11.46 12.05 -2.80
C ARG A 27 10.77 13.41 -2.65
N GLN A 28 10.73 14.18 -3.73
CA GLN A 28 10.31 15.59 -3.68
C GLN A 28 8.81 15.75 -3.57
N PHE A 29 8.02 14.88 -4.22
CA PHE A 29 6.56 14.96 -4.16
C PHE A 29 6.03 14.96 -2.72
N PRO A 30 6.34 13.96 -1.86
CA PRO A 30 5.78 13.95 -0.50
C PRO A 30 6.35 15.06 0.38
N ILE A 31 7.58 15.53 0.12
CA ILE A 31 8.17 16.70 0.83
C ILE A 31 7.39 17.98 0.51
N ASN A 32 7.05 18.20 -0.76
CA ASN A 32 6.30 19.38 -1.20
C ASN A 32 4.86 19.38 -0.67
N LYS A 33 4.36 18.23 -0.20
CA LYS A 33 3.05 18.06 0.43
C LYS A 33 3.08 18.19 1.96
N LEU A 34 4.23 18.45 2.57
CA LEU A 34 4.31 18.65 4.01
C LEU A 34 3.71 20.01 4.41
N PRO A 35 3.07 20.09 5.60
CA PRO A 35 2.53 21.35 6.10
C PRO A 35 3.67 22.32 6.42
N LYS A 36 3.54 23.57 5.95
CA LYS A 36 4.51 24.65 6.23
C LYS A 36 4.25 25.36 7.55
N ASN A 37 3.01 25.32 8.01
CA ASN A 37 2.53 25.93 9.25
C ASN A 37 1.46 25.04 9.91
N GLU A 38 1.00 25.42 11.10
CA GLU A 38 -0.04 24.68 11.85
C GLU A 38 -1.38 24.62 11.10
N ASN A 39 -1.77 25.72 10.45
CA ASN A 39 -3.06 25.84 9.77
C ASN A 39 -3.21 24.85 8.59
N GLU A 40 -2.12 24.48 7.94
CA GLU A 40 -2.11 23.53 6.82
C GLU A 40 -2.13 22.06 7.25
N LYS A 41 -1.86 21.73 8.52
CA LYS A 41 -1.68 20.32 8.97
C LYS A 41 -2.85 19.43 8.61
N LEU A 42 -4.06 19.86 8.96
CA LEU A 42 -5.27 19.08 8.73
C LEU A 42 -5.53 18.91 7.22
N SER A 43 -5.39 19.98 6.45
CA SER A 43 -5.60 19.94 5.00
C SER A 43 -4.63 18.97 4.32
N ARG A 44 -3.32 19.02 4.66
CA ARG A 44 -2.31 18.11 4.09
C ARG A 44 -2.49 16.66 4.51
N LEU A 45 -2.89 16.43 5.76
CA LEU A 45 -3.23 15.10 6.25
C LEU A 45 -4.41 14.53 5.47
N THR A 46 -5.48 15.31 5.31
CA THR A 46 -6.67 14.92 4.57
C THR A 46 -6.31 14.61 3.12
N GLU A 47 -5.53 15.45 2.43
CA GLU A 47 -5.05 15.16 1.07
C GLU A 47 -4.34 13.79 0.98
N ALA A 48 -3.45 13.48 1.93
CA ALA A 48 -2.69 12.23 1.93
C ALA A 48 -3.57 11.01 2.20
N LEU A 49 -4.54 11.12 3.13
CA LEU A 49 -5.50 10.07 3.41
C LEU A 49 -6.48 9.87 2.24
N THR A 50 -6.93 10.94 1.61
CA THR A 50 -7.76 10.87 0.40
C THR A 50 -7.02 10.16 -0.73
N PHE A 51 -5.72 10.42 -0.90
CA PHE A 51 -4.90 9.69 -1.87
C PHE A 51 -4.89 8.17 -1.61
N VAL A 52 -4.67 7.76 -0.35
CA VAL A 52 -4.74 6.35 0.06
C VAL A 52 -6.13 5.76 -0.21
N MET A 53 -7.19 6.47 0.15
CA MET A 53 -8.56 5.98 0.00
C MET A 53 -8.94 5.80 -1.46
N ILE A 54 -8.56 6.72 -2.35
CA ILE A 54 -8.77 6.57 -3.80
C ILE A 54 -7.98 5.36 -4.32
N ALA A 55 -6.70 5.21 -3.92
CA ALA A 55 -5.90 4.05 -4.29
C ALA A 55 -6.57 2.73 -3.84
N TYR A 56 -7.08 2.69 -2.61
CA TYR A 56 -7.82 1.54 -2.09
C TYR A 56 -9.10 1.25 -2.87
N VAL A 57 -9.91 2.27 -3.20
CA VAL A 57 -11.12 2.08 -4.01
C VAL A 57 -10.77 1.48 -5.37
N ILE A 58 -9.70 1.95 -6.03
CA ILE A 58 -9.23 1.38 -7.29
C ILE A 58 -8.85 -0.11 -7.10
N ILE A 59 -8.16 -0.46 -6.02
CA ILE A 59 -7.78 -1.85 -5.71
C ILE A 59 -9.00 -2.73 -5.49
N VAL A 60 -10.02 -2.23 -4.80
CA VAL A 60 -11.30 -2.95 -4.60
C VAL A 60 -11.98 -3.20 -5.95
N LEU A 61 -12.02 -2.19 -6.82
CA LEU A 61 -12.59 -2.33 -8.17
C LEU A 61 -11.81 -3.35 -9.00
N LEU A 62 -10.48 -3.29 -8.98
CA LEU A 62 -9.59 -4.26 -9.63
C LEU A 62 -9.83 -5.69 -9.10
N SER A 63 -9.99 -5.84 -7.79
CA SER A 63 -10.26 -7.13 -7.15
C SER A 63 -11.64 -7.69 -7.51
N ALA A 64 -12.65 -6.82 -7.64
CA ALA A 64 -13.99 -7.22 -8.09
C ALA A 64 -13.97 -7.71 -9.55
N LEU A 65 -13.22 -7.04 -10.42
CA LEU A 65 -13.00 -7.49 -11.80
C LEU A 65 -12.38 -8.88 -11.86
N LYS A 66 -11.41 -9.20 -10.98
CA LYS A 66 -10.80 -10.53 -10.88
C LYS A 66 -11.83 -11.62 -10.56
N LYS A 67 -12.76 -11.35 -9.64
CA LYS A 67 -13.77 -12.33 -9.17
C LYS A 67 -14.93 -12.54 -10.16
N GLY A 68 -15.05 -11.73 -11.22
CA GLY A 68 -16.13 -11.85 -12.21
C GLY A 68 -17.54 -11.50 -11.70
N HIS A 69 -17.66 -11.07 -10.44
CA HIS A 69 -18.90 -10.63 -9.84
C HIS A 69 -18.68 -9.29 -9.12
N LEU A 70 -19.47 -8.28 -9.50
CA LEU A 70 -19.49 -6.94 -8.89
C LEU A 70 -20.28 -6.90 -7.57
N LYS A 71 -20.59 -8.06 -6.96
CA LYS A 71 -21.20 -8.10 -5.63
C LYS A 71 -20.13 -7.73 -4.59
N LEU A 72 -19.96 -6.43 -4.42
CA LEU A 72 -19.15 -5.83 -3.38
C LEU A 72 -19.96 -5.79 -2.09
N GLU A 73 -19.61 -6.63 -1.12
CA GLU A 73 -20.20 -6.55 0.21
C GLU A 73 -19.68 -5.29 0.89
N MET A 74 -20.56 -4.31 1.12
CA MET A 74 -20.19 -3.03 1.72
C MET A 74 -19.53 -3.18 3.10
N ILE A 75 -19.90 -4.22 3.84
CA ILE A 75 -19.30 -4.56 5.14
C ILE A 75 -17.83 -4.99 4.97
N GLU A 76 -17.51 -5.77 3.93
CA GLU A 76 -16.14 -6.19 3.62
C GLU A 76 -15.29 -4.98 3.23
N ILE A 77 -15.83 -4.08 2.39
CA ILE A 77 -15.14 -2.84 2.01
C ILE A 77 -14.84 -1.98 3.22
N GLY A 78 -15.83 -1.75 4.09
CA GLY A 78 -15.70 -0.93 5.29
C GLY A 78 -14.68 -1.52 6.27
N THR A 79 -14.76 -2.82 6.54
CA THR A 79 -13.82 -3.53 7.40
C THR A 79 -12.39 -3.43 6.88
N ASN A 80 -12.19 -3.69 5.58
CA ASN A 80 -10.87 -3.59 4.95
C ASN A 80 -10.31 -2.16 4.93
N ALA A 81 -11.17 -1.14 4.78
CA ALA A 81 -10.75 0.26 4.88
C ALA A 81 -10.22 0.59 6.28
N VAL A 82 -10.93 0.15 7.34
CA VAL A 82 -10.48 0.31 8.74
C VAL A 82 -9.16 -0.43 8.97
N VAL A 83 -9.04 -1.67 8.49
CA VAL A 83 -7.79 -2.46 8.56
C VAL A 83 -6.63 -1.71 7.91
N ILE A 84 -6.84 -1.10 6.74
CA ILE A 84 -5.81 -0.32 6.05
C ILE A 84 -5.42 0.92 6.86
N LEU A 85 -6.38 1.67 7.39
CA LEU A 85 -6.10 2.84 8.23
C LEU A 85 -5.27 2.46 9.48
N ILE A 86 -5.62 1.36 10.13
CA ILE A 86 -4.84 0.80 11.25
C ILE A 86 -3.42 0.49 10.77
N ARG A 87 -3.27 -0.30 9.70
CA ARG A 87 -1.94 -0.66 9.16
C ARG A 87 -1.08 0.55 8.83
N ILE A 88 -1.64 1.56 8.19
CA ILE A 88 -0.92 2.78 7.82
C ILE A 88 -0.51 3.58 9.06
N THR A 89 -1.39 3.65 10.06
CA THR A 89 -1.10 4.33 11.34
C THR A 89 0.04 3.66 12.09
N PHE A 90 -0.04 2.35 12.29
CA PHE A 90 1.01 1.59 12.97
C PHE A 90 2.33 1.63 12.21
N SER A 91 2.30 1.49 10.88
CA SER A 91 3.51 1.54 10.06
C SER A 91 4.13 2.95 10.03
N GLY A 92 3.31 3.99 9.85
CA GLY A 92 3.79 5.37 9.93
C GLY A 92 4.39 5.70 11.30
N PHE A 93 3.83 5.14 12.37
CA PHE A 93 4.37 5.27 13.73
C PHE A 93 5.71 4.52 13.89
N ALA A 94 5.84 3.33 13.32
CA ALA A 94 7.12 2.61 13.28
C ALA A 94 8.22 3.41 12.56
N PHE A 95 7.88 4.08 11.46
CA PHE A 95 8.80 4.99 10.78
C PHE A 95 9.21 6.12 11.72
N TYR A 96 8.25 6.78 12.37
CA TYR A 96 8.54 7.83 13.33
C TYR A 96 9.44 7.36 14.48
N LEU A 97 9.15 6.21 15.10
CA LEU A 97 9.99 5.63 16.15
C LEU A 97 11.42 5.34 15.68
N GLY A 98 11.57 4.78 14.48
CA GLY A 98 12.88 4.55 13.88
C GLY A 98 13.68 5.84 13.70
N TRP A 99 13.04 6.96 13.38
CA TRP A 99 13.73 8.26 13.33
C TRP A 99 13.91 8.91 14.70
N LEU A 100 12.98 8.68 15.63
CA LEU A 100 13.00 9.21 16.99
C LEU A 100 14.17 8.66 17.80
N THR A 101 14.47 7.35 17.65
CA THR A 101 15.64 6.73 18.28
C THR A 101 16.97 7.37 17.89
N PHE A 102 17.01 8.07 16.74
CA PHE A 102 18.19 8.79 16.26
C PHE A 102 18.11 10.31 16.44
N GLY A 103 17.15 10.76 17.27
CA GLY A 103 17.01 12.16 17.72
C GLY A 103 16.29 13.07 16.73
N THR A 104 15.32 12.57 15.95
CA THR A 104 14.52 13.48 15.12
C THR A 104 13.78 14.53 15.95
N LYS A 105 13.67 15.75 15.40
CA LYS A 105 12.84 16.84 15.90
C LYS A 105 11.59 17.06 15.05
N GLN A 106 11.39 16.24 14.01
CA GLN A 106 10.25 16.38 13.10
C GLN A 106 9.01 15.77 13.73
N ALA A 107 7.87 16.46 13.57
CA ALA A 107 6.59 15.97 14.08
C ALA A 107 6.14 14.68 13.35
N PHE A 108 5.52 13.77 14.11
CA PHE A 108 4.94 12.50 13.61
C PHE A 108 4.10 12.69 12.33
N ILE A 109 3.29 13.75 12.29
CA ILE A 109 2.40 14.05 11.15
C ILE A 109 3.14 14.09 9.81
N LYS A 110 4.39 14.57 9.77
CA LYS A 110 5.19 14.61 8.53
C LYS A 110 5.54 13.21 8.05
N TYR A 111 5.91 12.31 8.98
CA TYR A 111 6.20 10.91 8.66
C TYR A 111 4.96 10.18 8.16
N PHE A 112 3.83 10.41 8.82
CA PHE A 112 2.56 9.81 8.47
C PHE A 112 2.08 10.26 7.08
N ILE A 113 2.21 11.54 6.73
CA ILE A 113 1.88 12.06 5.39
C ILE A 113 2.76 11.42 4.32
N ILE A 114 4.10 11.41 4.51
CA ILE A 114 5.03 10.79 3.56
C ILE A 114 4.69 9.31 3.38
N TYR A 115 4.49 8.60 4.49
CA TYR A 115 4.19 7.17 4.47
C TYR A 115 2.86 6.87 3.77
N SER A 116 1.83 7.70 3.99
CA SER A 116 0.51 7.53 3.36
C SER A 116 0.60 7.60 1.83
N TYR A 117 1.32 8.58 1.28
CA TYR A 117 1.54 8.66 -0.17
C TYR A 117 2.34 7.46 -0.70
N GLN A 118 3.44 7.10 -0.03
CA GLN A 118 4.28 5.97 -0.43
C GLN A 118 3.50 4.65 -0.39
N PHE A 119 2.77 4.40 0.69
CA PHE A 119 1.93 3.23 0.88
C PHE A 119 0.85 3.15 -0.20
N GLY A 120 0.09 4.23 -0.41
CA GLY A 120 -0.97 4.26 -1.42
C GLY A 120 -0.44 3.93 -2.83
N LEU A 121 0.73 4.46 -3.20
CA LEU A 121 1.36 4.14 -4.47
C LEU A 121 1.78 2.67 -4.55
N VAL A 122 2.59 2.20 -3.61
CA VAL A 122 3.14 0.84 -3.62
C VAL A 122 2.03 -0.19 -3.57
N PHE A 123 0.98 0.06 -2.76
CA PHE A 123 -0.16 -0.83 -2.63
C PHE A 123 -0.96 -0.94 -3.94
N LEU A 124 -1.14 0.18 -4.66
CA LEU A 124 -1.78 0.17 -5.97
C LEU A 124 -0.93 -0.52 -7.04
N LEU A 125 0.38 -0.24 -7.10
CA LEU A 125 1.29 -0.90 -8.05
C LEU A 125 1.35 -2.42 -7.83
N TYR A 126 1.44 -2.86 -6.57
CA TYR A 126 1.40 -4.28 -6.23
C TYR A 126 0.08 -4.94 -6.70
N SER A 127 -1.05 -4.25 -6.50
CA SER A 127 -2.36 -4.75 -6.93
C SER A 127 -2.49 -4.82 -8.45
N ILE A 128 -1.94 -3.84 -9.18
CA ILE A 128 -1.89 -3.86 -10.64
C ILE A 128 -1.05 -5.04 -11.13
N GLY A 129 0.14 -5.27 -10.56
CA GLY A 129 0.98 -6.42 -10.91
C GLY A 129 0.27 -7.75 -10.70
N GLY A 130 -0.43 -7.91 -9.57
CA GLY A 130 -1.25 -9.10 -9.30
C GLY A 130 -2.35 -9.30 -10.34
N VAL A 131 -3.08 -8.24 -10.72
CA VAL A 131 -4.11 -8.33 -11.78
C VAL A 131 -3.50 -8.72 -13.13
N ILE A 132 -2.30 -8.21 -13.46
CA ILE A 132 -1.61 -8.57 -14.70
C ILE A 132 -1.18 -10.06 -14.65
N SER A 133 -0.61 -10.51 -13.54
CA SER A 133 -0.22 -11.92 -13.31
C SER A 133 -1.43 -12.85 -13.44
N ASP A 134 -2.51 -12.55 -12.73
CA ASP A 134 -3.77 -13.30 -12.79
C ASP A 134 -4.39 -13.28 -14.20
N GLY A 135 -4.39 -12.12 -14.85
CA GLY A 135 -4.89 -11.95 -16.21
C GLY A 135 -4.09 -12.78 -17.21
N PHE A 136 -2.76 -12.78 -17.09
CA PHE A 136 -1.87 -13.62 -17.89
C PHE A 136 -2.22 -15.10 -17.72
N ILE A 137 -2.26 -15.59 -16.48
CA ILE A 137 -2.58 -17.01 -16.22
C ILE A 137 -3.97 -17.35 -16.78
N LYS A 138 -4.98 -16.52 -16.52
CA LYS A 138 -6.34 -16.74 -17.02
C LYS A 138 -6.43 -16.77 -18.55
N THR A 139 -5.65 -15.95 -19.25
CA THR A 139 -5.65 -15.89 -20.72
C THR A 139 -4.94 -17.10 -21.35
N PHE A 140 -3.84 -17.57 -20.76
CA PHE A 140 -3.01 -18.62 -21.35
C PHE A 140 -3.31 -20.03 -20.81
N ASP A 141 -3.87 -20.17 -19.61
CA ASP A 141 -4.25 -21.45 -19.00
C ASP A 141 -5.41 -21.27 -17.99
N LEU A 142 -6.64 -21.33 -18.50
CA LEU A 142 -7.85 -21.13 -17.70
C LEU A 142 -8.04 -22.22 -16.63
N GLU A 143 -7.62 -23.46 -16.89
CA GLU A 143 -7.77 -24.57 -15.93
C GLU A 143 -6.79 -24.41 -14.76
N LEU A 144 -5.54 -24.02 -15.04
CA LEU A 144 -4.61 -23.59 -13.99
C LEU A 144 -5.18 -22.43 -13.18
N PHE A 145 -5.77 -21.42 -13.83
CA PHE A 145 -6.37 -20.29 -13.12
C PHE A 145 -7.49 -20.74 -12.16
N LYS A 146 -8.41 -21.61 -12.60
CA LYS A 146 -9.45 -22.18 -11.74
C LYS A 146 -8.86 -22.97 -10.57
N LYS A 147 -7.84 -23.79 -10.84
CA LYS A 147 -7.12 -24.55 -9.81
C LYS A 147 -6.48 -23.63 -8.76
N LEU A 148 -5.88 -22.51 -9.16
CA LEU A 148 -5.34 -21.52 -8.23
C LEU A 148 -6.42 -20.86 -7.36
N ILE A 149 -7.62 -20.64 -7.91
CA ILE A 149 -8.77 -20.17 -7.12
C ILE A 149 -9.17 -21.23 -6.09
N GLU A 150 -9.29 -22.50 -6.50
CA GLU A 150 -9.64 -23.61 -5.62
C GLU A 150 -8.61 -23.78 -4.49
N ILE A 151 -7.31 -23.65 -4.80
CA ILE A 151 -6.24 -23.71 -3.79
C ILE A 151 -6.36 -22.57 -2.79
N LYS A 152 -6.74 -21.37 -3.24
CA LYS A 152 -6.94 -20.22 -2.35
C LYS A 152 -8.11 -20.45 -1.38
N GLU A 153 -9.16 -21.13 -1.82
CA GLU A 153 -10.34 -21.43 -1.02
C GLU A 153 -10.12 -22.62 -0.07
N THR A 154 -9.51 -23.71 -0.58
CA THR A 154 -9.31 -24.97 0.16
C THR A 154 -8.03 -24.98 1.00
N LYS A 155 -7.08 -24.09 0.72
CA LYS A 155 -5.73 -24.02 1.31
C LYS A 155 -4.91 -25.31 1.11
N LYS A 156 -5.24 -26.14 0.13
CA LYS A 156 -4.50 -27.37 -0.20
C LYS A 156 -3.55 -27.10 -1.36
N TRP A 157 -2.25 -27.13 -1.11
CA TRP A 157 -1.23 -26.89 -2.13
C TRP A 157 -1.02 -28.12 -3.02
N ASP A 158 -0.87 -27.90 -4.33
CA ASP A 158 -0.45 -28.93 -5.28
C ASP A 158 0.93 -28.56 -5.85
N SER A 159 1.93 -29.40 -5.59
CA SER A 159 3.30 -29.19 -6.03
C SER A 159 3.47 -29.19 -7.54
N HIS A 160 2.59 -29.85 -8.30
CA HIS A 160 2.68 -29.91 -9.77
C HIS A 160 2.43 -28.56 -10.45
N ILE A 161 1.91 -27.57 -9.72
CA ILE A 161 1.73 -26.22 -10.27
C ILE A 161 3.07 -25.55 -10.60
N LEU A 162 4.12 -25.89 -9.87
CA LEU A 162 5.46 -25.34 -10.12
C LEU A 162 6.08 -25.85 -11.42
N GLU A 163 5.54 -26.93 -12.00
CA GLU A 163 6.00 -27.48 -13.27
C GLU A 163 5.34 -26.78 -14.47
N ASN A 164 4.31 -25.96 -14.25
CA ASN A 164 3.59 -25.27 -15.31
C ASN A 164 4.29 -23.94 -15.69
N ASN A 165 4.74 -23.83 -16.93
CA ASN A 165 5.41 -22.63 -17.44
C ASN A 165 4.57 -21.35 -17.35
N VAL A 166 3.25 -21.43 -17.55
CA VAL A 166 2.33 -20.28 -17.44
C VAL A 166 2.30 -19.77 -16.00
N PHE A 167 2.30 -20.69 -15.03
CA PHE A 167 2.42 -20.34 -13.61
C PHE A 167 3.76 -19.64 -13.31
N ILE A 168 4.88 -20.18 -13.80
CA ILE A 168 6.21 -19.60 -13.60
C ILE A 168 6.29 -18.18 -14.16
N VAL A 169 5.72 -17.93 -15.35
CA VAL A 169 5.69 -16.59 -15.94
C VAL A 169 4.82 -15.64 -15.12
N GLY A 170 3.64 -16.06 -14.67
CA GLY A 170 2.81 -15.28 -13.73
C GLY A 170 3.57 -14.91 -12.45
N LEU A 171 4.20 -15.90 -11.82
CA LEU A 171 5.04 -15.68 -10.64
C LEU A 171 6.20 -14.71 -10.91
N THR A 172 6.79 -14.77 -12.10
CA THR A 172 7.85 -13.85 -12.53
C THR A 172 7.33 -12.42 -12.64
N ILE A 173 6.12 -12.20 -13.15
CA ILE A 173 5.46 -10.88 -13.20
C ILE A 173 5.29 -10.31 -11.79
N ASP A 174 4.81 -11.13 -10.85
CA ASP A 174 4.66 -10.72 -9.45
C ASP A 174 6.00 -10.40 -8.80
N LEU A 175 7.03 -11.22 -9.02
CA LEU A 175 8.37 -11.00 -8.50
C LEU A 175 9.01 -9.71 -9.04
N LEU A 176 8.87 -9.45 -10.35
CA LEU A 176 9.34 -8.21 -10.97
C LEU A 176 8.61 -6.99 -10.38
N THR A 177 7.30 -7.11 -10.13
CA THR A 177 6.51 -6.07 -9.48
C THR A 177 7.03 -5.78 -8.06
N ILE A 178 7.32 -6.83 -7.29
CA ILE A 178 7.92 -6.70 -5.94
C ILE A 178 9.26 -5.96 -6.02
N ILE A 179 10.15 -6.40 -6.91
CA ILE A 179 11.48 -5.79 -7.07
C ILE A 179 11.35 -4.31 -7.45
N MET A 180 10.49 -3.97 -8.40
CA MET A 180 10.23 -2.58 -8.79
C MET A 180 9.72 -1.74 -7.62
N CYS A 181 8.74 -2.24 -6.86
CA CYS A 181 8.21 -1.57 -5.67
C CYS A 181 9.28 -1.40 -4.59
N SER A 182 10.15 -2.39 -4.37
CA SER A 182 11.25 -2.31 -3.43
C SER A 182 12.28 -1.25 -3.84
N ILE A 183 12.70 -1.24 -5.10
CA ILE A 183 13.61 -0.21 -5.64
C ILE A 183 12.97 1.17 -5.48
N TRP A 184 11.70 1.31 -5.83
CA TRP A 184 10.97 2.58 -5.69
C TRP A 184 10.89 3.03 -4.23
N THR A 185 10.64 2.12 -3.30
CA THR A 185 10.59 2.40 -1.85
C THR A 185 11.95 2.85 -1.32
N LEU A 186 13.05 2.23 -1.77
CA LEU A 186 14.40 2.68 -1.42
C LEU A 186 14.70 4.07 -2.01
N CYS A 187 14.22 4.36 -3.22
CA CYS A 187 14.33 5.68 -3.81
C CYS A 187 13.54 6.73 -3.02
N SER A 188 12.31 6.41 -2.60
CA SER A 188 11.42 7.30 -1.85
C SER A 188 11.85 7.50 -0.39
N TRP A 189 12.58 6.54 0.20
CA TRP A 189 13.20 6.65 1.53
C TRP A 189 14.02 7.94 1.71
N GLY A 190 14.61 8.44 0.61
CA GLY A 190 15.34 9.70 0.58
C GLY A 190 14.53 10.91 1.06
N ALA A 191 13.19 10.88 0.99
CA ALA A 191 12.33 11.92 1.56
C ALA A 191 12.54 12.07 3.06
N TYR A 192 12.54 10.96 3.81
CA TYR A 192 12.77 10.96 5.26
C TYR A 192 14.16 11.48 5.61
N ARG A 193 15.17 11.12 4.81
CA ARG A 193 16.54 11.64 4.99
C ARG A 193 16.61 13.16 4.85
N ILE A 194 15.96 13.71 3.82
CA ILE A 194 15.96 15.14 3.52
C ILE A 194 15.31 15.93 4.65
N ILE A 195 14.13 15.51 5.13
CA ILE A 195 13.43 16.25 6.21
C ILE A 195 14.18 16.20 7.55
N ASN A 196 15.03 15.19 7.74
CA ASN A 196 15.84 15.02 8.95
C ASN A 196 17.26 15.59 8.82
N ASN A 197 17.65 16.04 7.62
CA ASN A 197 18.99 16.52 7.31
C ASN A 197 20.12 15.61 7.81
N VAL A 198 20.02 14.29 7.55
CA VAL A 198 21.04 13.32 7.95
C VAL A 198 21.89 12.83 6.78
N SER A 199 23.10 12.37 7.11
CA SER A 199 24.00 11.72 6.15
C SER A 199 23.40 10.42 5.60
N ARG A 200 23.90 9.98 4.43
CA ARG A 200 23.42 8.75 3.77
C ARG A 200 23.63 7.50 4.63
N LEU A 201 24.81 7.39 5.27
CA LEU A 201 25.14 6.25 6.12
C LEU A 201 24.21 6.15 7.34
N LYS A 202 23.99 7.27 8.05
CA LYS A 202 23.05 7.32 9.18
C LYS A 202 21.63 6.96 8.73
N SER A 203 21.20 7.43 7.57
CA SER A 203 19.88 7.10 6.99
C SER A 203 19.70 5.62 6.67
N LEU A 204 20.78 4.91 6.33
CA LEU A 204 20.76 3.48 6.05
C LEU A 204 20.67 2.66 7.34
N VAL A 205 21.37 3.06 8.40
CA VAL A 205 21.19 2.44 9.73
C VAL A 205 19.75 2.62 10.23
N ILE A 206 19.19 3.82 10.09
CA ILE A 206 17.81 4.11 10.47
C ILE A 206 16.83 3.24 9.68
N LEU A 207 17.09 2.98 8.40
CA LEU A 207 16.24 2.09 7.58
C LEU A 207 16.13 0.69 8.20
N PHE A 208 17.25 0.11 8.64
CA PHE A 208 17.24 -1.20 9.29
C PHE A 208 16.46 -1.20 10.61
N VAL A 209 16.66 -0.17 11.45
CA VAL A 209 15.92 -0.03 12.71
C VAL A 209 14.43 0.17 12.48
N THR A 210 14.05 1.00 11.50
CA THR A 210 12.66 1.16 11.06
C THR A 210 12.08 -0.16 10.55
N GLY A 211 12.86 -1.01 9.88
CA GLY A 211 12.43 -2.35 9.47
C GLY A 211 12.00 -3.20 10.67
N ILE A 212 12.79 -3.23 11.74
CA ILE A 212 12.45 -3.94 12.98
C ILE A 212 11.15 -3.41 13.59
N TYR A 213 11.02 -2.08 13.72
CA TYR A 213 9.79 -1.49 14.22
C TYR A 213 8.58 -1.75 13.34
N SER A 214 8.77 -1.82 12.02
CA SER A 214 7.70 -2.10 11.06
C SER A 214 7.16 -3.52 11.24
N TRP A 215 8.02 -4.51 11.50
CA TRP A 215 7.59 -5.87 11.82
C TRP A 215 6.77 -5.93 13.12
N LEU A 216 7.21 -5.24 14.16
CA LEU A 216 6.46 -5.14 15.42
C LEU A 216 5.10 -4.46 15.22
N ALA A 217 5.07 -3.36 14.47
CA ALA A 217 3.86 -2.64 14.14
C ALA A 217 2.87 -3.48 13.34
N VAL A 218 3.35 -4.29 12.39
CA VAL A 218 2.52 -5.25 11.65
C VAL A 218 1.94 -6.30 12.60
N GLY A 219 2.75 -6.88 13.49
CA GLY A 219 2.28 -7.86 14.48
C GLY A 219 1.19 -7.29 15.40
N LEU A 220 1.41 -6.08 15.95
CA LEU A 220 0.41 -5.37 16.76
C LEU A 220 -0.87 -5.08 15.97
N GLY A 221 -0.73 -4.64 14.72
CA GLY A 221 -1.87 -4.43 13.83
C GLY A 221 -2.68 -5.71 13.63
N MET A 222 -2.03 -6.87 13.43
CA MET A 222 -2.71 -8.16 13.32
C MET A 222 -3.46 -8.55 14.61
N LEU A 223 -2.89 -8.29 15.79
CA LEU A 223 -3.56 -8.55 17.07
C LEU A 223 -4.83 -7.70 17.23
N VAL A 224 -4.75 -6.40 16.90
CA VAL A 224 -5.92 -5.50 16.96
C VAL A 224 -7.02 -5.97 16.01
N ILE A 225 -6.66 -6.30 14.76
CA ILE A 225 -7.61 -6.79 13.75
C ILE A 225 -8.26 -8.11 14.19
N SER A 226 -7.47 -9.01 14.79
CA SER A 226 -7.97 -10.29 15.30
C SER A 226 -8.94 -10.10 16.46
N GLY A 227 -8.64 -9.17 17.38
CA GLY A 227 -9.54 -8.80 18.49
C GLY A 227 -10.87 -8.24 18.00
N LEU A 228 -10.85 -7.33 17.02
CA LEU A 228 -12.07 -6.78 16.41
C LEU A 228 -12.93 -7.85 15.75
N SER A 229 -12.29 -8.85 15.12
CA SER A 229 -13.00 -9.97 14.47
C SER A 229 -13.62 -10.95 15.47
N TYR A 230 -13.08 -11.03 16.69
CA TYR A 230 -13.62 -11.89 17.75
C TYR A 230 -14.89 -11.28 18.35
N THR A 231 -14.94 -9.95 18.51
CA THR A 231 -16.09 -9.24 19.09
C THR A 231 -17.31 -9.15 18.16
N SER A 232 -17.18 -9.50 16.89
CA SER A 232 -18.27 -9.46 15.90
C SER A 232 -19.00 -10.80 15.73
N LYS A 233 -18.64 -11.84 16.51
CA LYS A 233 -19.31 -13.14 16.56
C LYS A 233 -20.15 -13.23 17.83
#